data_AF-A0A290Z8M1-F1
#
_entry.id   AF-A0A290Z8M1-F1
#
_cell.length_a   1.000
_cell.length_b   1.000
_cell.length_c   1.000
_cell.angle_alpha   90.00
_cell.angle_beta   90.00
_cell.angle_gamma   90.00
#
_symmetry.space_group_name_H-M   'P 1'
#
loop_
_entity.id
_entity.type
_entity.pdbx_description
1 polymer ?
#
loop_
_entity_poly.entity_id
_entity_poly.type
_entity_poly.pdbx_seq_one_letter_code
_entity_poly.pdbx_strand_id
1 'polypeptide(L)'
;MRTRLVRVVVAVVAALGVLGGTAVAAPSARAWYGWSSMGGRVTSGPAVSSWSQGRLDLFARGEDSAVWHKWWNGSSWSGWESLGGNIIDNPAAVSWGEDRIDLFGRGTDNALWHKWWDGSRWSGWESLGGVITSGPAVSSWSQGRLDVFAKGTDNAVWHKWWNGSSWSGWESLGGTIIDNPAAVSWGPNRIDLFGAGTDNALWHKWWNGSTWSGWESLGGVITAGPTVSSWAGGRLDVFAKGTDNALWHKWWNGSSWLGWESLGGTFQHAPAAVSWGPGRIDVFVQGMDNAVWQRWWA
;
A
#
# COMPACT_ATOMS: atom_id res chain seq x y z
N MET A 1 -31.48 -12.91 33.67
CA MET A 1 -31.14 -11.69 34.44
C MET A 1 -29.70 -11.29 34.14
N ARG A 2 -29.52 -10.02 33.75
CA ARG A 2 -28.31 -9.19 33.77
C ARG A 2 -27.17 -9.48 32.78
N THR A 3 -27.36 -8.90 31.60
CA THR A 3 -26.35 -8.31 30.71
C THR A 3 -25.42 -7.37 31.48
N ARG A 4 -24.10 -7.44 31.25
CA ARG A 4 -23.14 -6.39 31.64
C ARG A 4 -22.61 -5.73 30.37
N LEU A 5 -23.07 -4.50 30.13
CA LEU A 5 -22.42 -3.54 29.25
C LEU A 5 -21.09 -3.12 29.87
N VAL A 6 -20.02 -3.11 29.08
CA VAL A 6 -18.84 -2.27 29.37
C VAL A 6 -18.74 -1.26 28.23
N ARG A 7 -19.04 -0.01 28.57
CA ARG A 7 -18.82 1.16 27.73
C ARG A 7 -17.32 1.47 27.74
N VAL A 8 -16.70 1.60 26.57
CA VAL A 8 -15.36 2.20 26.47
C VAL A 8 -15.52 3.62 25.93
N VAL A 9 -14.98 4.55 26.69
CA VAL A 9 -15.04 6.00 26.51
C VAL A 9 -14.05 6.41 25.42
N VAL A 10 -14.53 7.23 24.48
CA VAL A 10 -13.73 7.96 23.51
C VAL A 10 -13.00 9.10 24.24
N ALA A 11 -11.69 9.18 24.11
CA ALA A 11 -10.91 10.34 24.56
C ALA A 11 -10.35 11.09 23.36
N VAL A 12 -10.98 12.22 23.04
CA VAL A 12 -10.44 13.29 22.19
C VAL A 12 -9.61 14.19 23.11
N VAL A 13 -8.35 14.47 22.77
CA VAL A 13 -7.54 15.46 23.50
C VAL A 13 -7.43 16.72 22.67
N ALA A 14 -8.19 17.75 23.06
CA ALA A 14 -7.95 19.13 22.70
C ALA A 14 -7.02 19.75 23.76
N ALA A 15 -5.92 20.37 23.32
CA ALA A 15 -4.95 21.00 24.19
C ALA A 15 -5.39 22.43 24.57
N LEU A 16 -5.55 22.68 25.87
CA LEU A 16 -5.55 24.01 26.48
C LEU A 16 -4.98 23.86 27.89
N GLY A 17 -3.85 24.52 28.16
CA GLY A 17 -3.12 24.42 29.42
C GLY A 17 -3.65 25.36 30.50
N VAL A 18 -3.50 24.98 31.77
CA VAL A 18 -2.98 25.80 32.89
C VAL A 18 -2.47 24.84 33.98
N LEU A 19 -1.40 25.30 34.64
CA LEU A 19 -0.61 24.74 35.73
C LEU A 19 -1.39 24.22 36.96
N GLY A 20 -0.91 23.10 37.52
CA GLY A 20 -1.08 22.75 38.93
C GLY A 20 -1.67 21.35 39.18
N GLY A 21 -0.81 20.40 39.56
CA GLY A 21 -1.23 19.16 40.22
C GLY A 21 -0.77 17.87 39.53
N THR A 22 0.17 17.18 40.20
CA THR A 22 0.62 15.79 39.99
C THR A 22 0.87 15.36 38.53
N ALA A 23 2.15 15.39 38.12
CA ALA A 23 2.60 14.74 36.90
C ALA A 23 2.20 13.26 36.91
N VAL A 24 1.17 12.90 36.15
CA VAL A 24 0.92 11.52 35.75
C VAL A 24 1.93 11.21 34.67
N ALA A 25 2.73 10.17 34.90
CA ALA A 25 3.81 9.75 34.02
C ALA A 25 3.36 9.69 32.56
N ALA A 26 4.16 10.27 31.66
CA ALA A 26 3.99 10.09 30.23
C ALA A 26 3.99 8.59 29.91
N PRO A 27 3.03 8.08 29.11
CA PRO A 27 3.10 6.69 28.66
C PRO A 27 4.36 6.51 27.82
N SER A 28 5.23 5.65 28.32
CA SER A 28 6.47 5.22 27.69
C SER A 28 6.22 4.00 26.80
N ALA A 29 6.98 3.93 25.71
CA ALA A 29 7.13 2.86 24.71
C ALA A 29 6.03 2.74 23.63
N ARG A 30 6.46 2.85 22.36
CA ARG A 30 5.72 2.54 21.12
C ARG A 30 5.21 1.07 21.20
N ALA A 31 3.89 0.82 21.17
CA ALA A 31 3.28 -0.49 21.49
C ALA A 31 1.98 -0.84 20.69
N TRP A 32 1.58 -2.14 20.71
CA TRP A 32 0.66 -2.77 19.71
C TRP A 32 -0.76 -2.65 20.11
N TYR A 33 -1.48 -1.71 19.47
CA TYR A 33 -2.92 -1.74 19.51
C TYR A 33 -3.41 -3.02 18.82
N GLY A 34 -4.39 -3.68 19.44
CA GLY A 34 -4.94 -4.93 18.95
C GLY A 34 -5.82 -4.75 17.71
N TRP A 35 -6.17 -5.89 17.10
CA TRP A 35 -7.05 -5.99 15.94
C TRP A 35 -8.41 -5.35 16.15
N SER A 36 -8.87 -4.57 15.17
CA SER A 36 -10.26 -4.15 15.07
C SER A 36 -10.83 -4.55 13.70
N SER A 37 -12.06 -5.07 13.69
CA SER A 37 -12.75 -5.41 12.45
C SER A 37 -13.28 -4.14 11.79
N MET A 38 -13.04 -4.01 10.48
CA MET A 38 -13.53 -2.89 9.66
C MET A 38 -14.96 -3.10 9.15
N GLY A 39 -15.57 -4.26 9.47
CA GLY A 39 -16.84 -4.71 8.90
C GLY A 39 -16.76 -4.93 7.38
N GLY A 40 -17.88 -5.29 6.76
CA GLY A 40 -17.93 -5.58 5.32
C GLY A 40 -17.43 -6.98 4.95
N ARG A 41 -17.71 -7.40 3.72
CA ARG A 41 -17.21 -8.65 3.11
C ARG A 41 -16.43 -8.27 1.86
N VAL A 42 -15.13 -8.57 1.87
CA VAL A 42 -14.21 -8.19 0.79
C VAL A 42 -13.60 -9.43 0.15
N THR A 43 -13.30 -9.35 -1.15
CA THR A 43 -12.82 -10.46 -1.99
C THR A 43 -11.45 -10.16 -2.64
N SER A 44 -10.74 -9.14 -2.15
CA SER A 44 -9.38 -8.78 -2.55
C SER A 44 -8.54 -8.40 -1.34
N GLY A 45 -7.22 -8.30 -1.53
CA GLY A 45 -6.36 -7.55 -0.62
C GLY A 45 -6.79 -6.08 -0.57
N PRO A 46 -6.69 -5.40 0.58
CA PRO A 46 -7.02 -3.99 0.69
C PRO A 46 -5.92 -3.11 0.11
N ALA A 47 -6.30 -1.93 -0.40
CA ALA A 47 -5.39 -0.81 -0.60
C ALA A 47 -5.66 0.28 0.44
N VAL A 48 -4.61 0.97 0.89
CA VAL A 48 -4.72 2.09 1.83
C VAL A 48 -3.93 3.28 1.30
N SER A 49 -4.52 4.47 1.38
CA SER A 49 -3.85 5.75 1.13
C SER A 49 -4.10 6.73 2.27
N SER A 50 -3.25 7.75 2.37
CA SER A 50 -3.38 8.87 3.30
C SER A 50 -2.91 10.13 2.61
N TRP A 51 -3.70 11.22 2.70
CA TRP A 51 -3.34 12.53 2.16
C TRP A 51 -3.04 13.58 3.24
N SER A 52 -3.29 13.26 4.52
CA SER A 52 -2.99 14.14 5.66
C SER A 52 -2.95 13.35 6.98
N GLN A 53 -2.37 13.99 8.01
CA GLN A 53 -2.40 13.44 9.36
C GLN A 53 -3.84 13.27 9.85
N GLY A 54 -4.16 12.08 10.37
CA GLY A 54 -5.50 11.77 10.84
C GLY A 54 -6.46 11.38 9.71
N ARG A 55 -5.97 11.16 8.49
CA ARG A 55 -6.76 10.59 7.39
C ARG A 55 -6.20 9.27 6.90
N LEU A 56 -7.07 8.27 6.81
CA LEU A 56 -6.79 7.01 6.11
C LEU A 56 -7.97 6.69 5.21
N ASP A 57 -7.70 6.20 4.01
CA ASP A 57 -8.70 5.77 3.04
C ASP A 57 -8.41 4.33 2.66
N LEU A 58 -9.35 3.44 2.99
CA LEU A 58 -9.28 2.01 2.77
C LEU A 58 -10.17 1.63 1.59
N PHE A 59 -9.61 0.88 0.66
CA PHE A 59 -10.28 0.39 -0.54
C PHE A 59 -10.19 -1.13 -0.62
N ALA A 60 -11.28 -1.78 -1.01
CA ALA A 60 -11.27 -3.22 -1.24
C ALA A 60 -12.37 -3.60 -2.24
N ARG A 61 -12.22 -4.75 -2.89
CA ARG A 61 -13.27 -5.31 -3.74
C ARG A 61 -14.35 -6.00 -2.90
N GLY A 62 -15.62 -5.75 -3.19
CA GLY A 62 -16.76 -6.43 -2.57
C GLY A 62 -17.09 -7.78 -3.20
N GLU A 63 -18.12 -8.46 -2.70
CA GLU A 63 -18.66 -9.70 -3.31
C GLU A 63 -19.33 -9.45 -4.67
N ASP A 64 -19.76 -8.21 -4.92
CA ASP A 64 -20.32 -7.71 -6.18
C ASP A 64 -19.25 -7.30 -7.20
N SER A 65 -17.96 -7.53 -6.89
CA SER A 65 -16.80 -7.10 -7.67
C SER A 65 -16.61 -5.59 -7.80
N ALA A 66 -17.46 -4.77 -7.16
CA ALA A 66 -17.29 -3.32 -7.10
C ALA A 66 -16.19 -2.95 -6.12
N VAL A 67 -15.62 -1.75 -6.28
CA VAL A 67 -14.71 -1.20 -5.28
C VAL A 67 -15.51 -0.52 -4.19
N TRP A 68 -15.22 -0.89 -2.95
CA TRP A 68 -15.78 -0.31 -1.75
C TRP A 68 -14.73 0.53 -1.04
N HIS A 69 -15.17 1.65 -0.47
CA HIS A 69 -14.33 2.64 0.18
C HIS A 69 -14.83 2.92 1.60
N LYS A 70 -13.89 3.09 2.53
CA LYS A 70 -14.13 3.47 3.92
C LYS A 70 -12.98 4.34 4.39
N TRP A 71 -13.27 5.41 5.12
CA TRP A 71 -12.23 6.35 5.53
C TRP A 71 -12.29 6.71 7.01
N TRP A 72 -11.13 7.04 7.57
CA TRP A 72 -10.96 7.60 8.91
C TRP A 72 -10.85 9.12 8.82
N ASN A 73 -11.64 9.85 9.60
CA ASN A 73 -11.67 11.33 9.57
C ASN A 73 -10.91 12.00 10.74
N GLY A 74 -10.08 11.25 11.45
CA GLY A 74 -9.37 11.73 12.64
C GLY A 74 -10.06 11.35 13.95
N SER A 75 -11.36 11.02 13.92
CA SER A 75 -12.16 10.68 15.10
C SER A 75 -12.98 9.40 14.97
N SER A 76 -13.43 9.06 13.76
CA SER A 76 -14.21 7.85 13.48
C SER A 76 -14.00 7.36 12.06
N TRP A 77 -14.28 6.07 11.85
CA TRP A 77 -14.42 5.50 10.51
C TRP A 77 -15.81 5.78 9.96
N SER A 78 -15.88 6.08 8.67
CA SER A 78 -17.13 6.18 7.90
C SER A 78 -17.85 4.83 7.78
N GLY A 79 -19.06 4.83 7.21
CA GLY A 79 -19.63 3.62 6.61
C GLY A 79 -18.85 3.20 5.36
N TRP A 80 -19.02 1.95 4.93
CA TRP A 80 -18.58 1.53 3.61
C TRP A 80 -19.47 2.20 2.56
N GLU A 81 -18.86 2.82 1.55
CA GLU A 81 -19.54 3.34 0.36
C GLU A 81 -19.06 2.60 -0.89
N SER A 82 -19.96 2.35 -1.84
CA SER A 82 -19.58 1.77 -3.12
C SER A 82 -19.07 2.86 -4.05
N LEU A 83 -17.90 2.64 -4.62
CA LEU A 83 -17.31 3.44 -5.68
C LEU A 83 -17.65 2.90 -7.08
N GLY A 84 -18.49 1.85 -7.14
CA GLY A 84 -18.84 1.13 -8.36
C GLY A 84 -17.63 0.44 -9.00
N GLY A 85 -17.68 0.30 -10.33
CA GLY A 85 -16.65 -0.41 -11.10
C GLY A 85 -16.81 -1.93 -11.01
N ASN A 86 -15.93 -2.64 -11.70
CA ASN A 86 -15.84 -4.10 -11.64
C ASN A 86 -14.38 -4.50 -11.83
N ILE A 87 -13.68 -4.76 -10.71
CA ILE A 87 -12.25 -5.08 -10.73
C ILE A 87 -12.00 -6.56 -10.46
N ILE A 88 -10.99 -7.13 -11.10
CA ILE A 88 -10.67 -8.56 -11.05
C ILE A 88 -9.35 -8.88 -10.32
N ASP A 89 -8.77 -7.90 -9.63
CA ASP A 89 -7.55 -8.05 -8.81
C ASP A 89 -7.57 -7.07 -7.62
N ASN A 90 -6.48 -7.00 -6.85
CA ASN A 90 -6.32 -6.03 -5.78
C ASN A 90 -6.33 -4.60 -6.35
N PRO A 91 -7.04 -3.65 -5.71
CA PRO A 91 -6.90 -2.23 -6.04
C PRO A 91 -5.52 -1.72 -5.61
N ALA A 92 -5.12 -0.57 -6.15
CA ALA A 92 -3.99 0.20 -5.66
C ALA A 92 -4.40 1.67 -5.51
N ALA A 93 -3.97 2.31 -4.43
CA ALA A 93 -4.33 3.69 -4.13
C ALA A 93 -3.11 4.50 -3.72
N VAL A 94 -3.07 5.78 -4.11
CA VAL A 94 -2.01 6.71 -3.72
C VAL A 94 -2.58 8.12 -3.54
N SER A 95 -1.89 8.95 -2.78
CA SER A 95 -2.10 10.39 -2.72
C SER A 95 -0.81 11.11 -3.08
N TRP A 96 -0.95 12.24 -3.76
CA TRP A 96 0.16 13.15 -4.12
C TRP A 96 0.00 14.53 -3.50
N GLY A 97 -1.02 14.73 -2.67
CA GLY A 97 -1.34 16.00 -2.06
C GLY A 97 -2.64 15.95 -1.25
N GLU A 98 -2.83 16.98 -0.43
CA GLU A 98 -4.05 17.16 0.34
C GLU A 98 -5.28 17.10 -0.58
N ASP A 99 -6.35 16.49 -0.07
CA ASP A 99 -7.61 16.33 -0.79
C ASP A 99 -7.52 15.60 -2.14
N ARG A 100 -6.46 14.81 -2.34
CA ARG A 100 -6.28 14.01 -3.56
C ARG A 100 -6.02 12.55 -3.25
N ILE A 101 -6.80 11.68 -3.88
CA ILE A 101 -6.56 10.23 -3.91
C ILE A 101 -6.79 9.74 -5.34
N ASP A 102 -5.89 8.88 -5.81
CA ASP A 102 -6.01 8.18 -7.08
C ASP A 102 -6.09 6.68 -6.80
N LEU A 103 -7.09 6.03 -7.39
CA LEU A 103 -7.44 4.63 -7.21
C LEU A 103 -7.38 3.92 -8.57
N PHE A 104 -6.68 2.79 -8.59
CA PHE A 104 -6.46 1.98 -9.76
C PHE A 104 -6.94 0.55 -9.54
N GLY A 105 -7.40 -0.10 -10.60
CA GLY A 105 -7.73 -1.51 -10.59
C GLY A 105 -7.73 -2.12 -11.99
N ARG A 106 -7.54 -3.44 -12.06
CA ARG A 106 -7.69 -4.19 -13.31
C ARG A 106 -9.16 -4.51 -13.55
N GLY A 107 -9.71 -4.07 -14.67
CA GLY A 107 -11.10 -4.36 -15.08
C GLY A 107 -11.28 -5.78 -15.64
N THR A 108 -12.53 -6.20 -15.83
CA THR A 108 -12.86 -7.51 -16.45
C THR A 108 -12.40 -7.65 -17.90
N ASP A 109 -12.14 -6.53 -18.57
CA ASP A 109 -11.51 -6.42 -19.90
C ASP A 109 -9.97 -6.52 -19.86
N ASN A 110 -9.40 -6.76 -18.68
CA ASN A 110 -7.97 -6.70 -18.38
C ASN A 110 -7.32 -5.32 -18.62
N ALA A 111 -8.09 -4.25 -18.80
CA ALA A 111 -7.54 -2.90 -18.87
C ALA A 111 -7.23 -2.36 -17.47
N LEU A 112 -6.34 -1.38 -17.40
CA LEU A 112 -6.17 -0.56 -16.21
C LEU A 112 -7.33 0.45 -16.15
N TRP A 113 -8.03 0.50 -15.02
CA TRP A 113 -9.08 1.47 -14.75
C TRP A 113 -8.66 2.40 -13.61
N HIS A 114 -9.07 3.66 -13.72
CA HIS A 114 -8.69 4.73 -12.81
C HIS A 114 -9.92 5.52 -12.32
N LYS A 115 -9.91 5.90 -11.05
CA LYS A 115 -10.90 6.76 -10.39
C LYS A 115 -10.19 7.62 -9.37
N TRP A 116 -10.65 8.85 -9.16
CA TRP A 116 -9.96 9.76 -8.23
C TRP A 116 -10.92 10.60 -7.40
N TRP A 117 -10.43 11.05 -6.25
CA TRP A 117 -11.03 12.08 -5.42
C TRP A 117 -10.38 13.44 -5.74
N ASP A 118 -11.20 14.49 -5.88
CA ASP A 118 -10.75 15.85 -6.24
C ASP A 118 -10.91 16.88 -5.11
N GLY A 119 -11.15 16.43 -3.89
CA GLY A 119 -11.44 17.27 -2.72
C GLY A 119 -12.94 17.50 -2.50
N SER A 120 -13.76 17.26 -3.52
CA SER A 120 -15.21 17.45 -3.43
C SER A 120 -16.00 16.20 -3.76
N ARG A 121 -15.53 15.40 -4.71
CA ARG A 121 -16.22 14.20 -5.17
C ARG A 121 -15.26 13.18 -5.78
N TRP A 122 -15.76 11.95 -5.87
CA TRP A 122 -15.16 10.94 -6.71
C TRP A 122 -15.52 11.17 -8.19
N SER A 123 -14.56 10.99 -9.09
CA SER A 123 -14.77 11.00 -10.54
C SER A 123 -15.55 9.77 -11.02
N GLY A 124 -15.88 9.70 -12.32
CA GLY A 124 -16.26 8.44 -12.96
C GLY A 124 -15.04 7.52 -13.13
N TRP A 125 -15.26 6.22 -13.29
CA TRP A 125 -14.20 5.31 -13.72
C TRP A 125 -13.80 5.62 -15.16
N GLU A 126 -12.52 5.78 -15.42
CA GLU A 126 -11.94 5.92 -16.76
C GLU A 126 -11.02 4.74 -17.08
N SER A 127 -11.07 4.25 -18.32
CA SER A 127 -10.12 3.24 -18.78
C SER A 127 -8.83 3.92 -19.24
N LEU A 128 -7.71 3.42 -18.72
CA LEU A 128 -6.35 3.80 -19.11
C LEU A 128 -5.77 2.85 -20.17
N GLY A 129 -6.59 1.91 -20.66
CA GLY A 129 -6.25 0.91 -21.65
C GLY A 129 -5.19 -0.09 -21.18
N GLY A 130 -4.53 -0.72 -22.14
CA GLY A 130 -3.57 -1.80 -21.89
C GLY A 130 -4.26 -3.15 -21.66
N VAL A 131 -3.45 -4.21 -21.57
CA VAL A 131 -3.89 -5.56 -21.20
C VAL A 131 -2.94 -6.06 -20.11
N ILE A 132 -3.37 -5.95 -18.86
CA ILE A 132 -2.57 -6.26 -17.68
C ILE A 132 -2.98 -7.60 -17.05
N THR A 133 -2.02 -8.36 -16.55
CA THR A 133 -2.19 -9.71 -16.01
C THR A 133 -1.92 -9.80 -14.51
N SER A 134 -1.76 -8.65 -13.84
CA SER A 134 -1.65 -8.49 -12.39
C SER A 134 -2.55 -7.37 -11.88
N GLY A 135 -2.69 -7.25 -10.56
CA GLY A 135 -3.08 -5.99 -9.93
C GLY A 135 -2.02 -4.90 -10.19
N PRO A 136 -2.41 -3.62 -10.23
CA PRO A 136 -1.46 -2.53 -10.40
C PRO A 136 -0.67 -2.25 -9.12
N ALA A 137 0.51 -1.65 -9.28
CA ALA A 137 1.18 -0.88 -8.23
C ALA A 137 1.21 0.59 -8.66
N VAL A 138 1.14 1.51 -7.69
CA VAL A 138 1.20 2.95 -7.98
C VAL A 138 2.10 3.66 -6.98
N SER A 139 2.84 4.66 -7.47
CA SER A 139 3.61 5.58 -6.64
C SER A 139 3.42 7.03 -7.10
N SER A 140 3.73 7.96 -6.20
CA SER A 140 3.88 9.38 -6.51
C SER A 140 5.13 9.92 -5.82
N TRP A 141 5.91 10.71 -6.53
CA TRP A 141 7.12 11.37 -6.02
C TRP A 141 7.00 12.89 -5.97
N SER A 142 5.92 13.47 -6.49
CA SER A 142 5.61 14.89 -6.38
C SER A 142 4.14 15.17 -6.63
N GLN A 143 3.71 16.35 -6.21
CA GLN A 143 2.46 16.91 -6.71
C GLN A 143 2.50 16.96 -8.25
N GLY A 144 1.45 16.49 -8.89
CA GLY A 144 1.24 16.44 -10.33
C GLY A 144 1.54 15.08 -10.93
N ARG A 145 2.04 14.13 -10.15
CA ARG A 145 2.69 12.95 -10.70
C ARG A 145 2.16 11.65 -10.11
N LEU A 146 1.82 10.73 -11.01
CA LEU A 146 1.48 9.34 -10.70
C LEU A 146 2.26 8.45 -11.65
N ASP A 147 2.77 7.34 -11.14
CA ASP A 147 3.46 6.31 -11.91
C ASP A 147 2.83 4.96 -11.57
N VAL A 148 2.21 4.32 -12.57
CA VAL A 148 1.47 3.07 -12.42
C VAL A 148 2.22 1.95 -13.14
N PHE A 149 2.36 0.83 -12.45
CA PHE A 149 3.08 -0.35 -12.92
C PHE A 149 2.18 -1.57 -12.90
N ALA A 150 2.26 -2.40 -13.92
CA ALA A 150 1.51 -3.65 -13.97
C ALA A 150 2.25 -4.69 -14.82
N LYS A 151 1.97 -5.97 -14.57
CA LYS A 151 2.47 -7.07 -15.41
C LYS A 151 1.68 -7.13 -16.71
N GLY A 152 2.37 -7.21 -17.85
CA GLY A 152 1.76 -7.40 -19.17
C GLY A 152 1.46 -8.87 -19.49
N THR A 153 0.94 -9.13 -20.69
CA THR A 153 0.71 -10.52 -21.19
C THR A 153 2.00 -11.27 -21.50
N ASP A 154 3.11 -10.54 -21.68
CA ASP A 154 4.47 -11.04 -21.86
C ASP A 154 5.21 -11.26 -20.53
N ASN A 155 4.53 -11.10 -19.39
CA ASN A 155 5.07 -11.09 -18.03
C ASN A 155 6.10 -9.97 -17.75
N ALA A 156 6.33 -9.04 -18.68
CA ALA A 156 7.15 -7.87 -18.43
C ALA A 156 6.41 -6.86 -17.55
N VAL A 157 7.16 -5.98 -16.88
CA VAL A 157 6.54 -4.83 -16.19
C VAL A 157 6.31 -3.72 -17.19
N TRP A 158 5.08 -3.24 -17.25
CA TRP A 158 4.65 -2.11 -18.05
C TRP A 158 4.37 -0.91 -17.14
N HIS A 159 4.70 0.27 -17.65
CA HIS A 159 4.63 1.54 -16.94
C HIS A 159 3.78 2.56 -17.71
N LYS A 160 2.93 3.29 -16.97
CA LYS A 160 2.13 4.41 -17.47
C LYS A 160 2.11 5.49 -16.41
N TRP A 161 2.22 6.76 -16.81
CA TRP A 161 2.30 7.86 -15.86
C TRP A 161 1.40 9.03 -16.20
N TRP A 162 1.02 9.78 -15.17
CA TRP A 162 0.36 11.08 -15.27
C TRP A 162 1.38 12.19 -15.07
N ASN A 163 1.40 13.20 -15.94
CA ASN A 163 2.38 14.30 -15.88
C ASN A 163 1.80 15.64 -15.37
N GLY A 164 0.59 15.62 -14.79
CA GLY A 164 -0.10 16.82 -14.34
C GLY A 164 -1.13 17.32 -15.35
N SER A 165 -1.09 16.83 -16.60
CA SER A 165 -2.03 17.26 -17.66
C SER A 165 -2.54 16.12 -18.53
N SER A 166 -1.78 15.03 -18.64
CA SER A 166 -2.12 13.89 -19.51
C SER A 166 -1.49 12.60 -19.02
N TRP A 167 -2.15 11.49 -19.35
CA TRP A 167 -1.59 10.15 -19.22
C TRP A 167 -0.66 9.84 -20.40
N SER A 168 0.50 9.24 -20.13
CA SER A 168 1.42 8.74 -21.15
C SER A 168 0.86 7.55 -21.94
N GLY A 169 1.57 7.11 -22.97
CA GLY A 169 1.43 5.74 -23.48
C GLY A 169 1.97 4.71 -22.48
N TRP A 170 1.67 3.43 -22.71
CA TRP A 170 2.32 2.33 -22.00
C TRP A 170 3.75 2.14 -22.53
N GLU A 171 4.72 2.05 -21.63
CA GLU A 171 6.10 1.66 -21.96
C GLU A 171 6.47 0.37 -21.23
N SER A 172 7.24 -0.50 -21.89
CA SER A 172 7.78 -1.69 -21.24
C SER A 172 9.05 -1.33 -20.48
N LEU A 173 9.11 -1.73 -19.21
CA LEU A 173 10.29 -1.68 -18.36
C LEU A 173 11.10 -2.99 -18.41
N GLY A 174 10.67 -3.93 -19.25
CA GLY A 174 11.25 -5.26 -19.38
C GLY A 174 11.09 -6.10 -18.11
N GLY A 175 12.01 -7.04 -17.92
CA GLY A 175 11.96 -8.01 -16.82
C GLY A 175 10.90 -9.08 -17.07
N THR A 176 10.78 -10.01 -16.12
CA THR A 176 9.74 -11.04 -16.13
C THR A 176 9.34 -11.30 -14.70
N ILE A 177 8.14 -10.86 -14.32
CA ILE A 177 7.62 -11.03 -12.96
C ILE A 177 6.46 -12.03 -12.95
N ILE A 178 6.28 -12.74 -11.83
CA ILE A 178 5.26 -13.79 -11.70
C ILE A 178 4.04 -13.37 -10.89
N ASP A 179 4.11 -12.28 -10.13
CA ASP A 179 3.05 -11.78 -9.23
C ASP A 179 2.85 -10.26 -9.41
N ASN A 180 2.03 -9.63 -8.57
CA ASN A 180 1.81 -8.19 -8.51
C ASN A 180 3.14 -7.45 -8.20
N PRO A 181 3.45 -6.37 -8.92
CA PRO A 181 4.59 -5.52 -8.58
C PRO A 181 4.31 -4.71 -7.30
N ALA A 182 5.35 -4.09 -6.75
CA ALA A 182 5.23 -3.07 -5.71
C ALA A 182 6.09 -1.87 -6.05
N ALA A 183 5.61 -0.66 -5.78
CA ALA A 183 6.30 0.58 -6.11
C ALA A 183 6.23 1.58 -4.95
N VAL A 184 7.31 2.33 -4.74
CA VAL A 184 7.38 3.38 -3.72
C VAL A 184 8.29 4.52 -4.18
N SER A 185 8.08 5.69 -3.60
CA SER A 185 9.00 6.81 -3.68
C SER A 185 9.44 7.17 -2.26
N TRP A 186 10.75 7.38 -2.08
CA TRP A 186 11.30 7.94 -0.84
C TRP A 186 11.67 9.42 -0.97
N GLY A 187 11.51 10.01 -2.16
CA GLY A 187 11.89 11.40 -2.41
C GLY A 187 11.58 11.89 -3.82
N PRO A 188 11.74 13.20 -4.08
CA PRO A 188 11.43 13.79 -5.37
C PRO A 188 12.18 13.13 -6.52
N ASN A 189 11.47 12.90 -7.63
CA ASN A 189 12.00 12.34 -8.86
C ASN A 189 12.68 10.97 -8.69
N ARG A 190 12.18 10.18 -7.74
CA ARG A 190 12.66 8.83 -7.44
C ARG A 190 11.50 7.86 -7.32
N ILE A 191 11.64 6.71 -7.97
CA ILE A 191 10.73 5.57 -7.86
C ILE A 191 11.57 4.31 -7.73
N ASP A 192 11.19 3.42 -6.83
CA ASP A 192 11.75 2.09 -6.67
C ASP A 192 10.63 1.06 -6.90
N LEU A 193 10.89 0.12 -7.80
CA LEU A 193 9.96 -0.90 -8.30
C LEU A 193 10.50 -2.29 -7.98
N PHE A 194 9.62 -3.15 -7.45
CA PHE A 194 9.93 -4.49 -7.02
C PHE A 194 8.98 -5.50 -7.66
N GLY A 195 9.48 -6.73 -7.89
CA GLY A 195 8.66 -7.85 -8.32
C GLY A 195 9.31 -9.20 -8.04
N ALA A 196 8.50 -10.25 -7.95
CA ALA A 196 8.98 -11.62 -7.87
C ALA A 196 9.38 -12.10 -9.27
N GLY A 197 10.61 -12.55 -9.46
CA GLY A 197 11.10 -13.12 -10.72
C GLY A 197 10.64 -14.57 -10.93
N THR A 198 10.92 -15.13 -12.10
CA THR A 198 10.62 -16.55 -12.42
C THR A 198 11.46 -17.54 -11.61
N ASP A 199 12.58 -17.09 -11.07
CA ASP A 199 13.45 -17.78 -10.12
C ASP A 199 12.95 -17.65 -8.66
N ASN A 200 11.78 -17.03 -8.45
CA ASN A 200 11.24 -16.63 -7.16
C ASN A 200 12.14 -15.64 -6.39
N ALA A 201 13.17 -15.04 -7.00
CA ALA A 201 13.95 -14.02 -6.33
C ALA A 201 13.19 -12.68 -6.30
N LEU A 202 13.53 -11.82 -5.33
CA LEU A 202 13.10 -10.42 -5.38
C LEU A 202 13.95 -9.69 -6.42
N TRP A 203 13.30 -9.06 -7.39
CA TRP A 203 13.94 -8.21 -8.38
C TRP A 203 13.59 -6.75 -8.15
N HIS A 204 14.55 -5.86 -8.43
CA HIS A 204 14.44 -4.43 -8.20
C HIS A 204 14.86 -3.64 -9.43
N LYS A 205 14.14 -2.54 -9.71
CA LYS A 205 14.43 -1.57 -10.76
C LYS A 205 14.06 -0.19 -10.24
N TRP A 206 14.78 0.85 -10.64
CA TRP A 206 14.51 2.18 -10.12
C TRP A 206 14.66 3.28 -11.17
N TRP A 207 13.94 4.37 -10.95
CA TRP A 207 14.12 5.64 -11.64
C TRP A 207 15.07 6.52 -10.83
N ASN A 208 16.11 7.08 -11.46
CA ASN A 208 17.10 7.94 -10.78
C ASN A 208 16.90 9.44 -11.05
N GLY A 209 15.79 9.81 -11.67
CA GLY A 209 15.52 11.18 -12.07
C GLY A 209 15.82 11.48 -13.54
N SER A 210 16.47 10.56 -14.26
CA SER A 210 16.80 10.73 -15.68
C SER A 210 16.59 9.46 -16.50
N THR A 211 16.85 8.29 -15.91
CA THR A 211 16.73 6.99 -16.57
C THR A 211 16.29 5.91 -15.60
N TRP A 212 15.62 4.89 -16.14
CA TRP A 212 15.42 3.63 -15.44
C TRP A 212 16.72 2.81 -15.41
N SER A 213 17.04 2.22 -14.27
CA SER A 213 18.15 1.26 -14.14
C SER A 213 17.87 -0.06 -14.87
N GLY A 214 18.85 -0.95 -14.93
CA GLY A 214 18.60 -2.38 -15.22
C GLY A 214 17.86 -3.05 -14.05
N TRP A 215 17.23 -4.20 -14.31
CA TRP A 215 16.73 -5.07 -13.26
C TRP A 215 17.91 -5.69 -12.50
N GLU A 216 17.92 -5.58 -11.17
CA GLU A 216 18.88 -6.25 -10.30
C GLU A 216 18.18 -7.28 -9.42
N SER A 217 18.81 -8.45 -9.23
CA SER A 217 18.31 -9.44 -8.27
C SER A 217 18.78 -9.06 -6.87
N LEU A 218 17.83 -9.02 -5.95
CA LEU A 218 18.05 -8.83 -4.51
C LEU A 218 18.11 -10.16 -3.75
N GLY A 219 18.08 -11.28 -4.49
CA GLY A 219 18.11 -12.64 -3.98
C GLY A 219 16.88 -13.01 -3.16
N GLY A 220 17.00 -14.06 -2.36
CA GLY A 220 15.90 -14.65 -1.61
C GLY A 220 15.03 -15.57 -2.47
N VAL A 221 14.05 -16.21 -1.84
CA VAL A 221 13.02 -17.03 -2.49
C VAL A 221 11.66 -16.62 -1.90
N ILE A 222 10.89 -15.86 -2.66
CA ILE A 222 9.61 -15.28 -2.26
C ILE A 222 8.45 -16.00 -2.96
N THR A 223 7.37 -16.26 -2.22
CA THR A 223 6.25 -17.12 -2.66
C THR A 223 4.96 -16.33 -2.90
N ALA A 224 5.04 -15.01 -2.89
CA ALA A 224 3.98 -14.06 -3.24
C ALA A 224 4.61 -12.73 -3.67
N GLY A 225 3.81 -11.85 -4.27
CA GLY A 225 4.21 -10.48 -4.59
C GLY A 225 4.78 -9.73 -3.37
N PRO A 226 5.85 -8.94 -3.54
CA PRO A 226 6.41 -8.15 -2.44
C PRO A 226 5.50 -6.97 -2.08
N THR A 227 5.74 -6.36 -0.92
CA THR A 227 5.28 -5.00 -0.60
C THR A 227 6.46 -4.16 -0.18
N VAL A 228 6.40 -2.85 -0.39
CA VAL A 228 7.47 -1.93 -0.01
C VAL A 228 6.92 -0.68 0.65
N SER A 229 7.66 -0.14 1.61
CA SER A 229 7.39 1.16 2.21
C SER A 229 8.67 1.98 2.38
N SER A 230 8.51 3.28 2.57
CA SER A 230 9.60 4.20 2.93
C SER A 230 9.12 5.15 4.01
N TRP A 231 9.93 5.31 5.06
CA TRP A 231 9.67 6.23 6.17
C TRP A 231 10.59 7.46 6.18
N ALA A 232 11.58 7.52 5.29
CA ALA A 232 12.51 8.64 5.15
C ALA A 232 13.23 8.62 3.80
N GLY A 233 13.79 9.77 3.42
CA GLY A 233 14.67 9.88 2.27
C GLY A 233 15.84 8.89 2.34
N GLY A 234 16.07 8.17 1.25
CA GLY A 234 17.13 7.16 1.16
C GLY A 234 16.81 5.85 1.90
N ARG A 235 15.57 5.62 2.34
CA ARG A 235 15.17 4.38 3.00
C ARG A 235 14.11 3.63 2.19
N LEU A 236 14.30 2.32 2.06
CA LEU A 236 13.30 1.39 1.53
C LEU A 236 13.25 0.18 2.43
N ASP A 237 12.06 -0.31 2.73
CA ASP A 237 11.82 -1.53 3.51
C ASP A 237 10.88 -2.42 2.71
N VAL A 238 11.40 -3.54 2.22
CA VAL A 238 10.68 -4.51 1.41
C VAL A 238 10.32 -5.71 2.27
N PHE A 239 9.05 -6.11 2.23
CA PHE A 239 8.55 -7.27 2.93
C PHE A 239 8.01 -8.30 1.94
N ALA A 240 8.27 -9.58 2.21
CA ALA A 240 7.85 -10.67 1.34
C ALA A 240 7.54 -11.94 2.13
N LYS A 241 6.75 -12.84 1.53
CA LYS A 241 6.49 -14.17 2.08
C LYS A 241 7.59 -15.14 1.65
N GLY A 242 8.26 -15.78 2.60
CA GLY A 242 9.27 -16.81 2.33
C GLY A 242 8.66 -18.18 1.99
N THR A 243 9.52 -19.16 1.70
CA THR A 243 9.10 -20.57 1.48
C THR A 243 8.60 -21.27 2.75
N ASP A 244 8.97 -20.74 3.91
CA ASP A 244 8.51 -21.14 5.24
C ASP A 244 7.17 -20.47 5.63
N ASN A 245 6.56 -19.72 4.71
CA ASN A 245 5.40 -18.85 4.93
C ASN A 245 5.63 -17.73 5.96
N ALA A 246 6.88 -17.46 6.35
CA ALA A 246 7.21 -16.38 7.27
C ALA A 246 7.34 -15.03 6.56
N LEU A 247 7.32 -13.96 7.35
CA LEU A 247 7.53 -12.60 6.86
C LEU A 247 9.03 -12.37 6.82
N TRP A 248 9.55 -12.05 5.64
CA TRP A 248 10.93 -11.71 5.43
C TRP A 248 11.05 -10.24 5.10
N HIS A 249 12.11 -9.61 5.60
CA HIS A 249 12.37 -8.19 5.46
C HIS A 249 13.77 -7.97 4.87
N LYS A 250 13.86 -7.06 3.89
CA LYS A 250 15.11 -6.59 3.28
C LYS A 250 15.01 -5.09 3.07
N TRP A 251 16.08 -4.36 3.33
CA TRP A 251 16.03 -2.89 3.28
C TRP A 251 17.25 -2.24 2.66
N TRP A 252 17.02 -1.06 2.10
CA TRP A 252 18.05 -0.13 1.62
C TRP A 252 18.30 0.93 2.70
N ASN A 253 19.55 1.14 3.08
CA ASN A 253 19.93 2.08 4.16
C ASN A 253 20.44 3.44 3.67
N GLY A 254 20.28 3.76 2.38
CA GLY A 254 20.84 4.96 1.75
C GLY A 254 22.13 4.73 0.98
N SER A 255 22.79 3.59 1.21
CA SER A 255 24.08 3.25 0.60
C SER A 255 24.18 1.82 0.07
N SER A 256 23.45 0.87 0.67
CA SER A 256 23.49 -0.54 0.28
C SER A 256 22.21 -1.27 0.68
N TRP A 257 21.90 -2.34 -0.05
CA TRP A 257 20.93 -3.33 0.36
C TRP A 257 21.49 -4.22 1.47
N LEU A 258 20.81 -4.30 2.61
CA LEU A 258 21.17 -5.19 3.70
C LEU A 258 20.56 -6.59 3.51
N GLY A 259 21.04 -7.57 4.27
CA GLY A 259 20.62 -8.97 4.16
C GLY A 259 19.14 -9.19 4.45
N TRP A 260 18.61 -10.33 4.01
CA TRP A 260 17.27 -10.77 4.42
C TRP A 260 17.26 -11.13 5.90
N GLU A 261 16.28 -10.63 6.64
CA GLU A 261 15.98 -11.06 8.00
C GLU A 261 14.57 -11.63 8.09
N SER A 262 14.41 -12.71 8.85
CA SER A 262 13.09 -13.26 9.14
C SER A 262 12.47 -12.50 10.29
N LEU A 263 11.26 -12.00 10.06
CA LEU A 263 10.37 -11.48 11.09
C LEU A 263 9.41 -12.58 11.58
N GLY A 264 9.53 -13.82 11.10
CA GLY A 264 8.68 -14.93 11.55
C GLY A 264 7.21 -14.78 11.18
N GLY A 265 6.34 -15.50 11.90
CA GLY A 265 4.91 -15.62 11.58
C GLY A 265 4.62 -16.64 10.49
N THR A 266 3.34 -16.87 10.21
CA THR A 266 2.86 -17.71 9.10
C THR A 266 1.58 -17.11 8.53
N PHE A 267 1.54 -16.85 7.22
CA PHE A 267 0.43 -16.17 6.58
C PHE A 267 0.18 -16.66 5.15
N GLN A 268 -1.03 -16.42 4.65
CA GLN A 268 -1.52 -17.02 3.40
C GLN A 268 -1.15 -16.21 2.15
N HIS A 269 -1.26 -14.88 2.22
CA HIS A 269 -1.22 -13.99 1.04
C HIS A 269 -0.10 -12.94 1.12
N ALA A 270 0.10 -12.14 0.07
CA ALA A 270 1.08 -11.06 0.08
C ALA A 270 0.85 -10.11 1.28
N PRO A 271 1.93 -9.67 1.97
CA PRO A 271 1.83 -8.62 2.98
C PRO A 271 1.46 -7.28 2.34
N ALA A 272 0.96 -6.34 3.13
CA ALA A 272 0.81 -4.92 2.77
C ALA A 272 1.58 -4.06 3.77
N ALA A 273 2.36 -3.07 3.34
CA ALA A 273 3.13 -2.21 4.24
C ALA A 273 2.86 -0.73 3.97
N VAL A 274 2.86 0.09 5.03
CA VAL A 274 2.66 1.54 4.96
C VAL A 274 3.50 2.26 6.01
N SER A 275 3.99 3.44 5.67
CA SER A 275 4.58 4.38 6.62
C SER A 275 3.69 5.61 6.66
N TRP A 276 3.38 6.08 7.87
CA TRP A 276 2.64 7.32 8.08
C TRP A 276 3.50 8.40 8.76
N GLY A 277 4.79 8.13 8.98
CA GLY A 277 5.70 9.10 9.57
C GLY A 277 7.14 8.61 9.74
N PRO A 278 8.05 9.54 10.11
CA PRO A 278 9.47 9.22 10.25
C PRO A 278 9.72 8.11 11.27
N GLY A 279 10.46 7.08 10.83
CA GLY A 279 10.86 5.97 11.67
C GLY A 279 9.71 5.01 12.01
N ARG A 280 8.68 4.94 11.17
CA ARG A 280 7.50 4.08 11.39
C ARG A 280 7.11 3.34 10.13
N ILE A 281 6.98 2.02 10.20
CA ILE A 281 6.34 1.20 9.15
C ILE A 281 5.40 0.24 9.81
N ASP A 282 4.16 0.15 9.36
CA ASP A 282 3.18 -0.88 9.71
C ASP A 282 3.02 -1.85 8.53
N VAL A 283 2.97 -3.16 8.81
CA VAL A 283 2.89 -4.28 7.89
C VAL A 283 1.70 -5.13 8.29
N PHE A 284 0.82 -5.45 7.35
CA PHE A 284 -0.40 -6.22 7.54
C PHE A 284 -0.32 -7.52 6.73
N VAL A 285 -0.77 -8.63 7.29
CA VAL A 285 -0.82 -9.95 6.63
C VAL A 285 -2.14 -10.65 6.92
N GLN A 286 -2.57 -11.58 6.06
CA GLN A 286 -3.67 -12.48 6.39
C GLN A 286 -3.12 -13.79 6.97
N GLY A 287 -3.32 -14.02 8.26
CA GLY A 287 -2.88 -15.21 8.98
C GLY A 287 -3.56 -16.49 8.49
N MET A 288 -3.05 -17.64 8.93
CA MET A 288 -3.59 -18.96 8.58
C MET A 288 -5.03 -19.18 9.08
N ASP A 289 -5.47 -18.38 10.05
CA ASP A 289 -6.81 -18.34 10.62
C ASP A 289 -7.77 -17.40 9.86
N ASN A 290 -7.33 -16.85 8.73
CA ASN A 290 -8.04 -15.84 7.93
C ASN A 290 -8.24 -14.49 8.64
N ALA A 291 -7.59 -14.23 9.78
CA ALA A 291 -7.56 -12.91 10.38
C ALA A 291 -6.47 -12.04 9.74
N VAL A 292 -6.62 -10.72 9.79
CA VAL A 292 -5.52 -9.81 9.47
C VAL A 292 -4.62 -9.71 10.72
N TRP A 293 -3.31 -9.72 10.52
CA TRP A 293 -2.25 -9.56 11.54
C TRP A 293 -1.35 -8.38 11.13
N GLN A 294 -0.67 -7.71 12.07
CA GLN A 294 -0.01 -6.40 11.91
C GLN A 294 1.25 -6.48 12.73
N ARG A 295 2.35 -6.07 12.11
CA ARG A 295 3.65 -5.86 12.73
C ARG A 295 4.26 -4.57 12.14
N TRP A 296 5.14 -3.89 12.85
CA TRP A 296 5.52 -2.47 12.70
C TRP A 296 6.82 -2.35 13.44
N TRP A 297 7.61 -1.43 12.90
CA TRP A 297 8.85 -0.97 13.47
C TRP A 297 8.69 0.51 13.86
N ALA A 298 9.02 0.83 15.10
CA ALA A 298 8.94 2.16 15.68
C ALA A 298 9.95 2.20 16.83
#